data_AF-A0A965J725-F1
#
_entry.id   AF-A0A965J725-F1
#
_cell.length_a   1.000
_cell.length_b   1.000
_cell.length_c   1.000
_cell.angle_alpha   90.00
_cell.angle_beta   90.00
_cell.angle_gamma   90.00
#
_symmetry.space_group_name_H-M   'P 1'
#
loop_
_entity.id
_entity.type
_entity.pdbx_description
1 polymer ?
#
loop_
_entity_poly.entity_id
_entity_poly.type
_entity_poly.pdbx_seq_one_letter_code
_entity_poly.pdbx_strand_id
1 'polypeptide(L)'
;RVAQVVLRTDRKSGFDSRIFPHDTLYPWNNDWFGPLWIPKAGTSIRITRDNFYMYEKILSTYDDGIHQVQLKGNAVLYDGAPLYEYTFKQDYYFMMGDNRHNSADSRCWGFVPYDHVVGSPFFVWASVKYEENNPVSGKSFVKSLFKNEHDGKYRWSRFLCYVENGNLHSVKWPFISCSIALWLFFKWRKKRKKDKT
;
A
#
# COMPACT_ATOMS: atom_id res chain seq x y z
N ARG A 1 20.86 27.16 -8.77
CA ARG A 1 20.98 27.10 -7.29
C ARG A 1 19.61 27.39 -6.72
N VAL A 2 19.04 26.50 -5.90
CA VAL A 2 17.76 26.75 -5.20
C VAL A 2 18.09 27.55 -3.94
N ALA A 3 17.47 28.72 -3.79
CA ALA A 3 17.78 29.65 -2.69
C ALA A 3 17.12 29.22 -1.36
N GLN A 4 15.95 28.58 -1.42
CA GLN A 4 15.23 28.09 -0.25
C GLN A 4 14.19 27.06 -0.71
N VAL A 5 13.98 26.01 0.09
CA VAL A 5 12.86 25.08 -0.05
C VAL A 5 11.94 25.30 1.14
N VAL A 6 10.71 25.71 0.89
CA VAL A 6 9.66 25.82 1.92
C VAL A 6 8.69 24.67 1.69
N LEU A 7 8.47 23.86 2.72
CA LEU A 7 7.47 22.81 2.68
C LEU A 7 6.09 23.46 2.56
N ARG A 8 5.34 23.11 1.52
CA ARG A 8 3.94 23.53 1.37
C ARG A 8 3.08 22.58 2.19
N THR A 9 2.54 23.06 3.30
CA THR A 9 1.59 22.31 4.13
C THR A 9 0.33 23.09 4.38
N ASP A 10 -0.78 22.38 4.46
CA ASP A 10 -2.07 22.89 4.89
C ASP A 10 -2.06 23.24 6.40
N ARG A 11 -3.02 24.09 6.79
CA ARG A 11 -3.20 24.48 8.19
C ARG A 11 -3.72 23.29 9.01
N LYS A 12 -3.23 23.13 10.23
CA LYS A 12 -3.54 21.98 11.10
C LYS A 12 -5.03 21.73 11.38
N SER A 13 -5.87 22.76 11.30
CA SER A 13 -7.31 22.70 11.56
C SER A 13 -8.16 23.08 10.34
N GLY A 14 -7.63 22.92 9.13
CA GLY A 14 -8.40 23.14 7.91
C GLY A 14 -9.23 21.91 7.57
N PHE A 15 -10.56 22.02 7.66
CA PHE A 15 -11.47 20.99 7.13
C PHE A 15 -11.36 20.93 5.60
N ASP A 16 -11.10 19.74 5.08
CA ASP A 16 -11.16 19.45 3.64
C ASP A 16 -12.30 18.46 3.38
N SER A 17 -13.32 18.89 2.61
CA SER A 17 -14.49 18.07 2.33
C SER A 17 -14.19 16.79 1.54
N ARG A 18 -13.00 16.69 0.93
CA ARG A 18 -12.56 15.49 0.20
C ARG A 18 -11.96 14.43 1.12
N ILE A 19 -11.71 14.78 2.38
CA ILE A 19 -11.07 13.91 3.35
C ILE A 19 -12.15 13.23 4.20
N PHE A 20 -12.06 11.91 4.26
CA PHE A 20 -12.89 11.07 5.10
C PHE A 20 -12.79 11.53 6.57
N PRO A 21 -13.90 11.61 7.31
CA PRO A 21 -15.25 11.11 7.00
C PRO A 21 -16.18 12.11 6.28
N HIS A 22 -15.66 13.17 5.68
CA HIS A 22 -16.43 14.21 4.97
C HIS A 22 -17.39 15.02 5.87
N ASP A 23 -17.09 15.10 7.17
CA ASP A 23 -17.89 15.85 8.13
C ASP A 23 -17.04 16.87 8.90
N THR A 24 -17.60 18.05 9.15
CA THR A 24 -16.91 19.17 9.81
C THR A 24 -16.51 18.90 11.27
N LEU A 25 -17.11 17.90 11.92
CA LEU A 25 -16.70 17.42 13.25
C LEU A 25 -15.25 16.90 13.24
N TYR A 26 -14.77 16.50 12.07
CA TYR A 26 -13.40 16.03 11.83
C TYR A 26 -12.70 17.04 10.91
N PRO A 27 -12.13 18.13 11.44
CA PRO A 27 -11.47 19.19 10.66
C PRO A 27 -10.09 18.73 10.16
N TRP A 28 -10.06 17.59 9.50
CA TRP A 28 -8.89 16.93 8.95
C TRP A 28 -8.63 17.41 7.53
N ASN A 29 -7.36 17.32 7.14
CA ASN A 29 -6.92 17.51 5.77
C ASN A 29 -5.84 16.49 5.40
N ASN A 30 -5.32 16.61 4.19
CA ASN A 30 -4.35 15.69 3.63
C ASN A 30 -3.04 15.61 4.42
N ASP A 31 -2.63 16.72 5.05
CA ASP A 31 -1.41 16.84 5.86
C ASP A 31 -1.65 16.56 7.35
N TRP A 32 -2.85 16.85 7.84
CA TRP A 32 -3.26 16.74 9.24
C TRP A 32 -4.51 15.88 9.35
N PHE A 33 -4.30 14.58 9.23
CA PHE A 33 -5.34 13.57 9.31
C PHE A 33 -5.34 12.88 10.67
N GLY A 34 -6.53 12.63 11.24
CA GLY A 34 -6.69 11.87 12.47
C GLY A 34 -6.70 12.72 13.75
N PRO A 35 -6.76 12.07 14.92
CA PRO A 35 -6.53 10.63 15.17
C PRO A 35 -7.63 9.72 14.61
N LEU A 36 -7.24 8.54 14.10
CA LEU A 36 -8.16 7.54 13.56
C LEU A 36 -8.04 6.24 14.36
N TRP A 37 -9.16 5.75 14.89
CA TRP A 37 -9.25 4.40 15.44
C TRP A 37 -9.77 3.43 14.39
N ILE A 38 -9.02 2.36 14.14
CA ILE A 38 -9.33 1.37 13.10
C ILE A 38 -10.01 0.16 13.76
N PRO A 39 -11.21 -0.23 13.30
CA PRO A 39 -11.91 -1.41 13.82
C PRO A 39 -11.17 -2.72 13.57
N LYS A 40 -11.33 -3.66 14.52
CA LYS A 40 -10.89 -5.05 14.42
C LYS A 40 -12.08 -5.98 14.60
N ALA A 41 -12.08 -7.11 13.89
CA ALA A 41 -13.12 -8.14 14.01
C ALA A 41 -13.39 -8.51 15.49
N GLY A 42 -14.67 -8.60 15.84
CA GLY A 42 -15.14 -8.95 17.18
C GLY A 42 -15.10 -7.82 18.21
N THR A 43 -14.62 -6.62 17.85
CA THR A 43 -14.64 -5.46 18.75
C THR A 43 -16.01 -4.79 18.70
N SER A 44 -16.51 -4.31 19.84
CA SER A 44 -17.75 -3.55 19.93
C SER A 44 -17.49 -2.09 20.25
N ILE A 45 -18.28 -1.20 19.66
CA ILE A 45 -18.27 0.23 19.98
C ILE A 45 -19.69 0.74 20.17
N ARG A 46 -19.83 1.78 20.99
CA ARG A 46 -21.06 2.55 21.04
C ARG A 46 -21.21 3.38 19.76
N ILE A 47 -22.38 3.31 19.14
CA ILE A 47 -22.73 4.14 17.99
C ILE A 47 -23.46 5.38 18.49
N THR A 48 -22.95 6.53 18.11
CA THR A 48 -23.43 7.85 18.51
C THR A 48 -23.43 8.77 17.29
N ARG A 49 -24.05 9.94 17.44
CA ARG A 49 -23.98 10.97 16.40
C ARG A 49 -22.54 11.36 16.05
N ASP A 50 -21.66 11.42 17.04
CA ASP A 50 -20.30 11.94 16.86
C ASP A 50 -19.43 11.01 16.02
N ASN A 51 -19.61 9.70 16.14
CA ASN A 51 -18.84 8.70 15.37
C ASN A 51 -19.60 8.10 14.18
N PHE A 52 -20.84 8.52 13.95
CA PHE A 52 -21.69 7.99 12.89
C PHE A 52 -21.00 8.05 11.52
N TYR A 53 -20.56 9.24 11.09
CA TYR A 53 -19.92 9.42 9.78
C TYR A 53 -18.61 8.64 9.63
N MET A 54 -17.95 8.29 10.74
CA MET A 54 -16.75 7.44 10.72
C MET A 54 -17.07 6.01 10.29
N TYR A 55 -18.20 5.49 10.73
CA TYR A 55 -18.55 4.07 10.58
C TYR A 55 -19.74 3.83 9.66
N GLU A 56 -20.36 4.87 9.11
CA GLU A 56 -21.54 4.80 8.25
C GLU A 56 -21.37 3.75 7.14
N LYS A 57 -20.29 3.82 6.37
CA LYS A 57 -20.04 2.90 5.26
C LYS A 57 -19.82 1.45 5.71
N ILE A 58 -19.24 1.27 6.90
CA ILE A 58 -19.08 -0.05 7.50
C ILE A 58 -20.44 -0.65 7.81
N LEU A 59 -21.28 0.13 8.49
CA LEU A 59 -22.63 -0.24 8.89
C LEU A 59 -23.57 -0.47 7.69
N SER A 60 -23.45 0.34 6.64
CA SER A 60 -24.39 0.33 5.51
C SER A 60 -24.04 -0.68 4.42
N THR A 61 -22.78 -1.10 4.30
CA THR A 61 -22.31 -1.79 3.09
C THR A 61 -21.25 -2.87 3.31
N TYR A 62 -20.37 -2.73 4.31
CA TYR A 62 -19.19 -3.62 4.41
C TYR A 62 -19.36 -4.85 5.30
N ASP A 63 -19.91 -4.72 6.51
CA ASP A 63 -19.81 -5.81 7.49
C ASP A 63 -20.90 -6.89 7.38
N ASP A 64 -22.15 -6.50 7.11
CA ASP A 64 -23.32 -7.40 7.19
C ASP A 64 -24.21 -7.31 5.94
N GLY A 65 -23.64 -6.89 4.82
CA GLY A 65 -24.37 -6.63 3.58
C GLY A 65 -24.90 -5.20 3.51
N ILE A 66 -25.99 -5.00 2.76
CA ILE A 66 -26.54 -3.67 2.48
C ILE A 66 -27.66 -3.34 3.46
N HIS A 67 -27.46 -2.30 4.26
CA HIS A 67 -28.40 -1.84 5.27
C HIS A 67 -28.72 -0.36 5.12
N GLN A 68 -29.93 0.04 5.54
CA GLN A 68 -30.30 1.44 5.63
C GLN A 68 -29.89 2.01 6.99
N VAL A 69 -28.89 2.89 6.99
CA VAL A 69 -28.43 3.56 8.20
C VAL A 69 -28.74 5.05 8.09
N GLN A 70 -29.38 5.63 9.11
CA GLN A 70 -29.81 7.02 9.10
C GLN A 70 -29.60 7.68 10.45
N LEU A 71 -29.06 8.91 10.45
CA LEU A 71 -29.02 9.74 11.65
C LEU A 71 -30.33 10.54 11.78
N LYS A 72 -31.14 10.27 12.82
CA LYS A 72 -32.35 11.04 13.16
C LYS A 72 -32.18 11.73 14.51
N GLY A 73 -31.90 13.03 14.48
CA GLY A 73 -31.59 13.80 15.69
C GLY A 73 -30.28 13.32 16.30
N ASN A 74 -30.34 12.71 17.49
CA ASN A 74 -29.18 12.13 18.17
C ASN A 74 -29.14 10.59 18.10
N ALA A 75 -30.15 9.96 17.50
CA ALA A 75 -30.22 8.52 17.36
C ALA A 75 -29.76 8.09 15.96
N VAL A 76 -28.96 7.02 15.90
CA VAL A 76 -28.67 6.30 14.65
C VAL A 76 -29.69 5.19 14.52
N LEU A 77 -30.35 5.11 13.37
CA LEU A 77 -31.26 4.04 13.01
C LEU A 77 -30.56 3.10 12.02
N TYR A 78 -30.73 1.80 12.23
CA TYR A 78 -30.25 0.70 11.41
C TYR A 78 -31.46 -0.14 11.00
N ASP A 79 -31.79 -0.14 9.72
CA ASP A 79 -33.02 -0.71 9.15
C ASP A 79 -34.30 -0.27 9.89
N GLY A 80 -34.31 1.00 10.30
CA GLY A 80 -35.42 1.62 11.02
C GLY A 80 -35.43 1.40 12.53
N ALA A 81 -34.60 0.50 13.07
CA ALA A 81 -34.47 0.26 14.51
C ALA A 81 -33.33 1.11 15.11
N PRO A 82 -33.45 1.62 16.36
CA PRO A 82 -32.34 2.32 17.02
C PRO A 82 -31.10 1.43 17.22
N LEU A 83 -29.93 1.95 16.84
CA LEU A 83 -28.63 1.30 17.01
C LEU A 83 -27.81 2.04 18.07
N TYR A 84 -27.45 1.33 19.15
CA TYR A 84 -26.66 1.89 20.26
C TYR A 84 -25.24 1.32 20.32
N GLU A 85 -25.06 0.09 19.88
CA GLU A 85 -23.79 -0.63 19.90
C GLU A 85 -23.68 -1.47 18.64
N TYR A 86 -22.46 -1.58 18.11
CA TYR A 86 -22.17 -2.39 16.95
C TYR A 86 -20.91 -3.21 17.16
N THR A 87 -20.95 -4.48 16.73
CA THR A 87 -19.82 -5.41 16.81
C THR A 87 -19.32 -5.71 15.41
N PHE A 88 -18.08 -5.31 15.14
CA PHE A 88 -17.46 -5.46 13.82
C PHE A 88 -17.28 -6.93 13.45
N LYS A 89 -17.60 -7.27 12.20
CA LYS A 89 -17.62 -8.67 11.71
C LYS A 89 -16.31 -9.08 11.06
N GLN A 90 -15.55 -8.13 10.54
CA GLN A 90 -14.24 -8.37 9.93
C GLN A 90 -13.21 -7.32 10.33
N ASP A 91 -11.97 -7.56 9.91
CA ASP A 91 -10.88 -6.62 10.09
C ASP A 91 -10.94 -5.50 9.05
N TYR A 92 -10.51 -4.31 9.46
CA TYR A 92 -10.46 -3.12 8.61
C TYR A 92 -9.04 -2.59 8.53
N TYR A 93 -8.70 -2.01 7.38
CA TYR A 93 -7.39 -1.48 7.09
C TYR A 93 -7.46 -0.01 6.69
N PHE A 94 -6.36 0.68 6.93
CA PHE A 94 -6.10 2.01 6.41
C PHE A 94 -4.93 1.90 5.43
N MET A 95 -5.18 2.24 4.17
CA MET A 95 -4.19 2.18 3.10
C MET A 95 -3.79 3.59 2.70
N MET A 96 -2.49 3.83 2.59
CA MET A 96 -1.94 5.12 2.16
C MET A 96 -1.08 4.93 0.92
N GLY A 97 -1.26 5.80 -0.06
CA GLY A 97 -0.39 5.87 -1.23
C GLY A 97 0.94 6.52 -0.91
N ASP A 98 1.98 6.09 -1.59
CA ASP A 98 3.33 6.64 -1.50
C ASP A 98 3.40 8.10 -1.99
N ASN A 99 2.70 8.43 -3.08
CA ASN A 99 2.51 9.80 -3.55
C ASN A 99 1.35 10.48 -2.79
N ARG A 100 1.60 10.74 -1.50
CA ARG A 100 0.64 11.24 -0.53
C ARG A 100 -0.20 12.44 -0.99
N HIS A 101 0.38 13.39 -1.74
CA HIS A 101 -0.35 14.58 -2.19
C HIS A 101 -1.29 14.34 -3.37
N ASN A 102 -1.07 13.25 -4.12
CA ASN A 102 -1.80 12.97 -5.36
C ASN A 102 -2.45 11.58 -5.35
N SER A 103 -2.57 10.96 -4.17
CA SER A 103 -3.19 9.66 -4.01
C SER A 103 -4.59 9.82 -3.43
N ALA A 104 -5.57 9.21 -4.08
CA ALA A 104 -6.90 8.97 -3.51
C ALA A 104 -6.86 7.66 -2.72
N ASP A 105 -6.37 7.75 -1.47
CA ASP A 105 -6.20 6.60 -0.57
C ASP A 105 -7.20 6.67 0.60
N SER A 106 -7.05 5.83 1.64
CA SER A 106 -8.00 5.75 2.75
C SER A 106 -8.28 7.08 3.45
N ARG A 107 -7.43 8.09 3.27
CA ARG A 107 -7.71 9.47 3.73
C ARG A 107 -8.89 10.09 3.01
N CYS A 108 -9.16 9.68 1.77
CA CYS A 108 -10.26 10.17 0.96
C CYS A 108 -11.49 9.26 1.01
N TRP A 109 -11.33 7.93 1.00
CA TRP A 109 -12.47 6.99 0.89
C TRP A 109 -12.72 6.13 2.13
N GLY A 110 -11.92 6.30 3.18
CA GLY A 110 -12.10 5.63 4.46
C GLY A 110 -11.49 4.23 4.54
N PHE A 111 -12.06 3.41 5.40
CA PHE A 111 -11.57 2.07 5.71
C PHE A 111 -11.69 1.11 4.52
N VAL A 112 -10.73 0.19 4.43
CA VAL A 112 -10.76 -0.95 3.49
C VAL A 112 -11.10 -2.20 4.28
N PRO A 113 -12.25 -2.84 4.04
CA PRO A 113 -12.56 -4.12 4.67
C PRO A 113 -11.64 -5.24 4.16
N TYR A 114 -11.40 -6.25 5.01
CA TYR A 114 -10.51 -7.37 4.70
C TYR A 114 -10.88 -8.13 3.42
N ASP A 115 -12.17 -8.38 3.21
CA ASP A 115 -12.69 -9.09 2.03
C ASP A 115 -12.44 -8.35 0.69
N HIS A 116 -12.14 -7.05 0.73
CA HIS A 116 -11.76 -6.26 -0.45
C HIS A 116 -10.24 -6.27 -0.71
N VAL A 117 -9.45 -6.96 0.12
CA VAL A 117 -8.00 -7.13 -0.05
C VAL A 117 -7.71 -8.41 -0.84
N VAL A 118 -7.67 -8.29 -2.17
CA VAL A 118 -7.61 -9.45 -3.09
C VAL A 118 -6.21 -10.05 -3.26
N GLY A 119 -5.12 -9.35 -2.91
CA GLY A 119 -3.77 -9.82 -3.29
C GLY A 119 -2.61 -9.41 -2.38
N SER A 120 -1.65 -10.32 -2.26
CA SER A 120 -0.30 -10.07 -1.74
C SER A 120 0.66 -9.77 -2.91
N PRO A 121 1.72 -8.95 -2.72
CA PRO A 121 2.67 -8.65 -3.79
C PRO A 121 3.31 -9.92 -4.33
N PHE A 122 3.08 -10.22 -5.61
CA PHE A 122 3.47 -11.50 -6.20
C PHE A 122 4.96 -11.57 -6.61
N PHE A 123 5.61 -10.43 -6.83
CA PHE A 123 6.96 -10.40 -7.41
C PHE A 123 7.81 -9.21 -6.95
N VAL A 124 9.08 -9.50 -6.69
CA VAL A 124 10.14 -8.54 -6.42
C VAL A 124 11.15 -8.63 -7.55
N TRP A 125 11.16 -7.62 -8.41
CA TRP A 125 12.15 -7.55 -9.49
C TRP A 125 13.55 -7.24 -8.95
N ALA A 126 13.67 -6.22 -8.09
CA ALA A 126 14.94 -5.82 -7.49
C ALA A 126 14.75 -5.22 -6.08
N SER A 127 15.80 -5.31 -5.26
CA SER A 127 15.85 -4.68 -3.94
C SER A 127 17.22 -4.06 -3.68
N VAL A 128 17.22 -2.82 -3.20
CA VAL A 128 18.41 -1.97 -3.00
C VAL A 128 18.45 -1.48 -1.56
N LYS A 129 19.65 -1.37 -0.98
CA LYS A 129 19.85 -0.74 0.34
C LYS A 129 19.79 0.79 0.21
N TYR A 130 19.14 1.44 1.17
CA TYR A 130 19.13 2.90 1.30
C TYR A 130 20.55 3.45 1.46
N GLU A 131 20.79 4.69 1.07
CA GLU A 131 22.14 5.29 1.00
C GLU A 131 22.89 5.27 2.34
N GLU A 132 22.18 5.57 3.44
CA GLU A 132 22.68 5.47 4.81
C GLU A 132 23.21 4.07 5.19
N ASN A 133 22.68 3.04 4.55
CA ASN A 133 22.98 1.63 4.75
C ASN A 133 23.71 1.00 3.54
N ASN A 134 24.20 1.85 2.62
CA ASN A 134 24.86 1.42 1.41
C ASN A 134 26.38 1.60 1.53
N PRO A 135 27.16 0.52 1.68
CA PRO A 135 28.62 0.59 1.79
C PRO A 135 29.34 1.06 0.51
N VAL A 136 28.60 1.46 -0.53
CA VAL A 136 29.11 1.80 -1.87
C VAL A 136 28.77 3.23 -2.28
N SER A 137 28.31 4.11 -1.37
CA SER A 137 28.06 5.52 -1.69
C SER A 137 29.30 6.15 -2.36
N GLY A 138 29.19 6.51 -3.64
CA GLY A 138 30.26 7.12 -4.45
C GLY A 138 31.11 6.22 -5.36
N LYS A 139 30.80 4.92 -5.57
CA LYS A 139 31.60 4.04 -6.47
C LYS A 139 30.80 3.47 -7.66
N SER A 140 31.49 3.32 -8.80
CA SER A 140 30.98 2.87 -10.12
C SER A 140 29.90 1.78 -10.06
N PHE A 141 28.79 1.99 -10.79
CA PHE A 141 27.66 1.08 -10.96
C PHE A 141 28.09 -0.37 -11.27
N VAL A 142 29.08 -0.54 -12.15
CA VAL A 142 29.59 -1.85 -12.56
C VAL A 142 30.20 -2.60 -11.38
N LYS A 143 31.01 -1.92 -10.54
CA LYS A 143 31.62 -2.54 -9.36
C LYS A 143 30.58 -2.95 -8.33
N SER A 144 29.45 -2.25 -8.28
CA SER A 144 28.34 -2.58 -7.38
C SER A 144 27.56 -3.83 -7.81
N LEU A 145 27.54 -4.17 -9.11
CA LEU A 145 26.87 -5.36 -9.62
C LEU A 145 27.63 -6.66 -9.29
N PHE A 146 28.95 -6.58 -9.11
CA PHE A 146 29.79 -7.75 -8.81
C PHE A 146 30.04 -7.96 -7.30
N LYS A 147 29.42 -7.14 -6.44
CA LYS A 147 29.54 -7.31 -4.99
C LYS A 147 28.44 -8.21 -4.44
N ASN A 148 28.80 -8.98 -3.41
CA ASN A 148 27.87 -9.82 -2.65
C ASN A 148 26.87 -8.98 -1.86
N GLU A 149 25.78 -9.61 -1.40
CA GLU A 149 24.68 -8.93 -0.70
C GLU A 149 25.09 -8.23 0.60
N HIS A 150 26.08 -8.76 1.32
CA HIS A 150 26.58 -8.14 2.56
C HIS A 150 27.30 -6.81 2.26
N ASP A 151 28.24 -6.81 1.31
CA ASP A 151 29.15 -5.67 1.06
C ASP A 151 28.70 -4.75 -0.07
N GLY A 152 27.61 -5.11 -0.76
CA GLY A 152 27.09 -4.45 -1.95
C GLY A 152 25.78 -3.69 -1.72
N LYS A 153 25.42 -2.91 -2.75
CA LYS A 153 24.18 -2.11 -2.82
C LYS A 153 22.92 -2.96 -2.99
N TYR A 154 23.04 -4.09 -3.69
CA TYR A 154 21.92 -4.94 -4.10
C TYR A 154 21.70 -6.09 -3.13
N ARG A 155 20.44 -6.33 -2.73
CA ARG A 155 20.04 -7.51 -1.97
C ARG A 155 19.76 -8.65 -2.94
N TRP A 156 20.82 -9.35 -3.34
CA TRP A 156 20.72 -10.40 -4.36
C TRP A 156 19.80 -11.56 -3.98
N SER A 157 19.57 -11.82 -2.69
CA SER A 157 18.56 -12.78 -2.20
C SER A 157 17.13 -12.43 -2.60
N ARG A 158 16.85 -11.15 -2.88
CA ARG A 158 15.52 -10.62 -3.22
C ARG A 158 15.40 -10.22 -4.70
N PHE A 159 16.32 -10.70 -5.55
CA PHE A 159 16.32 -10.41 -6.98
C PHE A 159 15.54 -11.47 -7.75
N LEU A 160 14.61 -11.03 -8.61
CA LEU A 160 13.68 -11.89 -9.35
C LEU A 160 13.04 -12.93 -8.42
N CYS A 161 12.38 -12.46 -7.37
CA CYS A 161 11.68 -13.35 -6.44
C CYS A 161 10.19 -13.30 -6.69
N TYR A 162 9.53 -14.45 -6.67
CA TYR A 162 8.08 -14.51 -6.52
C TYR A 162 7.70 -14.88 -5.09
N VAL A 163 6.50 -14.51 -4.68
CA VAL A 163 5.96 -14.82 -3.35
C VAL A 163 5.02 -16.01 -3.44
N GLU A 164 5.26 -17.02 -2.63
CA GLU A 164 4.44 -18.22 -2.51
C GLU A 164 4.24 -18.53 -1.03
N ASN A 165 2.99 -18.56 -0.58
CA ASN A 165 2.62 -18.80 0.83
C ASN A 165 3.39 -17.91 1.84
N GLY A 166 3.64 -16.64 1.47
CA GLY A 166 4.37 -15.67 2.29
C GLY A 166 5.90 -15.79 2.25
N ASN A 167 6.45 -16.80 1.56
CA ASN A 167 7.89 -16.99 1.39
C ASN A 167 8.38 -16.45 0.05
N LEU A 168 9.61 -15.92 0.03
CA LEU A 168 10.26 -15.38 -1.17
C LEU A 168 11.11 -16.46 -1.85
N HIS A 169 10.81 -16.75 -3.11
CA HIS A 169 11.54 -17.73 -3.92
C HIS A 169 12.27 -17.04 -5.07
N SER A 170 13.60 -17.02 -5.02
CA SER A 170 14.46 -16.39 -6.04
C SER A 170 14.64 -17.28 -7.27
N VAL A 171 14.21 -16.81 -8.45
CA VAL A 171 14.41 -17.49 -9.75
C VAL A 171 15.58 -16.95 -10.56
N LYS A 172 16.48 -16.19 -9.94
CA LYS A 172 17.61 -15.54 -10.64
C LYS A 172 18.54 -16.53 -11.37
N TRP A 173 18.87 -17.67 -10.75
CA TRP A 173 19.78 -18.66 -11.35
C TRP A 173 19.19 -19.35 -12.57
N PRO A 174 17.96 -19.91 -12.52
CA PRO A 174 17.34 -20.46 -13.73
C PRO A 174 17.19 -19.40 -14.84
N PHE A 175 16.84 -18.15 -14.48
CA PHE A 175 16.76 -17.05 -15.45
C PHE A 175 18.10 -16.74 -16.13
N ILE A 176 19.20 -16.66 -15.37
CA ILE A 176 20.55 -16.42 -15.89
C ILE A 176 21.00 -17.58 -16.78
N SER A 177 20.80 -18.83 -16.33
CA SER A 177 21.17 -20.03 -17.08
C SER A 177 20.42 -20.12 -18.41
N CYS A 178 19.10 -19.90 -18.41
CA CYS A 178 18.31 -19.85 -19.65
C CYS A 178 18.79 -18.75 -20.59
N SER A 179 19.09 -17.56 -20.07
CA SER A 179 19.58 -16.42 -20.88
C SER A 179 20.93 -16.72 -21.54
N ILE A 180 21.86 -17.35 -20.81
CA ILE A 180 23.16 -17.77 -21.33
C ILE A 180 22.99 -18.85 -22.40
N ALA A 181 22.15 -19.86 -22.14
CA ALA A 181 21.88 -20.93 -23.10
C ALA A 181 21.27 -20.39 -24.40
N LEU A 182 20.31 -19.48 -24.30
CA LEU A 182 19.68 -18.81 -25.44
C LEU A 182 20.71 -18.00 -26.24
N TRP A 183 21.56 -17.24 -25.56
CA TRP A 183 22.63 -16.46 -26.20
C TRP A 183 23.63 -17.35 -26.95
N LEU A 184 24.08 -18.46 -26.32
CA LEU A 184 24.96 -19.44 -26.94
C LEU A 184 24.32 -20.09 -28.17
N PHE A 185 23.03 -20.46 -28.08
CA PHE A 185 22.27 -21.00 -29.20
C PHE A 185 22.20 -20.02 -30.38
N PHE A 186 21.86 -18.75 -30.12
CA PHE A 186 21.82 -17.74 -31.17
C PHE A 186 23.20 -17.44 -31.78
N LYS A 187 24.25 -17.43 -30.95
CA LYS A 187 25.64 -17.27 -31.41
C LYS A 187 26.07 -18.43 -32.31
N TRP A 188 25.77 -19.67 -31.91
CA TRP A 188 26.03 -20.87 -32.70
C TRP A 188 25.26 -20.84 -34.03
N ARG A 189 23.97 -20.49 -34.01
CA ARG A 189 23.13 -20.36 -35.21
C ARG A 189 23.68 -19.32 -36.18
N LYS A 190 24.16 -18.18 -35.68
CA LYS A 190 24.77 -17.12 -36.50
C LYS A 190 26.07 -17.58 -37.15
N LYS A 191 26.91 -18.34 -36.44
CA LYS A 191 28.14 -18.94 -36.99
C LYS A 191 27.81 -19.93 -38.13
N ARG A 192 26.85 -20.83 -37.92
CA ARG A 192 26.40 -21.81 -38.92
C ARG A 192 25.82 -21.19 -40.20
N LYS A 193 25.25 -19.99 -40.13
CA LYS A 193 24.81 -19.25 -41.33
C LYS A 193 25.99 -18.69 -42.12
N LYS A 194 27.02 -18.17 -41.43
CA LYS A 194 28.24 -17.66 -42.08
C LYS A 194 29.05 -18.77 -42.74
N ASP A 195 29.14 -19.96 -42.13
CA ASP A 195 29.87 -21.09 -42.72
C ASP A 195 29.17 -21.69 -43.97
N LYS A 196 27.94 -21.24 -44.29
CA LYS A 196 27.15 -21.64 -45.47
C LYS A 196 27.08 -20.58 -46.57
N THR A 197 27.72 -19.41 -46.37
CA THR A 197 27.81 -18.30 -47.34
C THR A 197 29.24 -18.19 -47.82
#